data_AF-A0A7C5KAC2-F1
#
_entry.id   AF-A0A7C5KAC2-F1
#
_cell.length_a   1.000
_cell.length_b   1.000
_cell.length_c   1.000
_cell.angle_alpha   90.00
_cell.angle_beta   90.00
_cell.angle_gamma   90.00
#
_symmetry.space_group_name_H-M   'P 1'
#
loop_
_entity.id
_entity.type
_entity.pdbx_description
1 polymer ?
#
loop_
_entity_poly.entity_id
_entity_poly.type
_entity_poly.pdbx_seq_one_letter_code
_entity_poly.pdbx_strand_id
1 'polypeptide(L)'
;MPLSEKIGKVIKISGAKTVKVEVSTLKKHPTFGKYIRSSKCFLVHDPKELSKVGDVVLIRETRPISKLKHFRVVKILEKGKEVSSYDTDENTA
;
A
#
# COMPACT_ATOMS: atom_id res chain seq x y z
N MET A 1 -8.08 -20.56 -12.17
CA MET A 1 -7.70 -20.07 -10.83
C MET A 1 -7.36 -18.59 -10.91
N PRO A 2 -7.86 -17.73 -10.03
CA PRO A 2 -7.50 -16.31 -10.02
C PRO A 2 -6.04 -16.11 -9.62
N LEU A 3 -5.41 -15.07 -10.15
CA LEU A 3 -4.05 -14.62 -9.77
C LEU A 3 -4.01 -14.22 -8.28
N SER A 4 -2.83 -14.33 -7.66
CA SER A 4 -2.66 -13.98 -6.23
C SER A 4 -2.95 -12.49 -6.00
N GLU A 5 -3.76 -12.21 -4.98
CA GLU A 5 -4.08 -10.86 -4.51
C GLU A 5 -3.44 -10.60 -3.17
N LYS A 6 -3.04 -9.35 -2.93
CA LYS A 6 -2.48 -8.90 -1.66
C LYS A 6 -3.08 -7.55 -1.30
N ILE A 7 -3.26 -7.32 -0.01
CA ILE A 7 -3.70 -6.03 0.53
C ILE A 7 -2.48 -5.34 1.12
N GLY A 8 -2.33 -4.05 0.85
CA GLY A 8 -1.22 -3.28 1.37
C GLY A 8 -1.53 -1.79 1.46
N LYS A 9 -0.69 -1.08 2.20
CA LYS A 9 -0.78 0.37 2.38
C LYS A 9 0.16 1.09 1.42
N VAL A 10 -0.28 2.18 0.83
CA VAL A 10 0.57 3.04 0.01
C VAL A 10 1.51 3.84 0.92
N ILE A 11 2.82 3.61 0.79
CA ILE A 11 3.85 4.37 1.51
C ILE A 11 4.13 5.68 0.77
N LYS A 12 4.38 5.60 -0.54
CA LYS A 12 4.75 6.76 -1.35
C LYS A 12 4.43 6.57 -2.83
N ILE A 13 4.23 7.68 -3.52
CA ILE A 13 4.24 7.75 -4.98
C ILE A 13 5.70 7.75 -5.41
N SER A 14 6.10 6.78 -6.25
CA SER A 14 7.52 6.62 -6.64
C SER A 14 7.84 7.24 -8.00
N GLY A 15 6.82 7.60 -8.79
CA GLY A 15 6.92 8.22 -10.10
C GLY A 15 5.60 8.12 -10.87
N ALA A 16 5.59 8.54 -12.14
CA ALA A 16 4.42 8.47 -12.99
C ALA A 16 3.86 7.04 -13.07
N LYS A 17 2.55 6.89 -12.93
CA LYS A 17 1.79 5.63 -12.97
C LYS A 17 2.31 4.55 -12.01
N THR A 18 2.95 4.96 -10.90
CA THR A 18 3.73 4.08 -10.04
C THR A 18 3.61 4.40 -8.57
N VAL A 19 3.22 3.39 -7.80
CA VAL A 19 3.03 3.51 -6.36
C VAL A 19 3.85 2.45 -5.64
N LYS A 20 4.46 2.82 -4.51
CA LYS A 20 5.16 1.89 -3.61
C LYS A 20 4.20 1.45 -2.51
N VAL A 21 3.88 0.16 -2.48
CA VAL A 21 2.91 -0.44 -1.56
C VAL A 21 3.61 -1.37 -0.59
N GLU A 22 3.32 -1.22 0.70
CA GLU A 22 3.76 -2.13 1.76
C GLU A 22 2.71 -3.20 2.02
N VAL A 23 3.11 -4.46 1.92
CA VAL A 23 2.29 -5.60 2.34
C VAL A 23 2.87 -6.15 3.63
N SER A 24 2.10 -6.07 4.70
CA SER A 24 2.44 -6.65 5.99
C SER A 24 1.91 -8.09 6.07
N THR A 25 2.74 -9.01 6.54
CA THR A 25 2.39 -10.42 6.74
C THR A 25 2.87 -10.88 8.09
N LEU A 26 2.10 -11.75 8.75
CA LEU A 26 2.53 -12.42 9.96
C LEU A 26 3.23 -13.72 9.58
N LYS A 27 4.52 -13.83 9.90
CA LYS A 27 5.30 -15.05 9.74
C LYS A 27 5.56 -15.67 11.11
N LYS A 28 5.36 -16.97 11.23
CA LYS A 28 5.74 -17.73 12.43
C LYS A 28 7.26 -17.93 12.44
N HIS A 29 7.92 -17.60 13.55
CA HIS A 29 9.33 -17.92 13.73
C HIS A 29 9.51 -19.46 13.74
N PRO A 30 10.45 -20.02 12.97
CA PRO A 30 10.57 -21.47 12.80
C PRO A 30 10.82 -22.22 14.10
N THR A 31 11.74 -21.72 14.95
CA THR A 31 12.12 -22.40 16.21
C THR A 31 11.13 -22.16 17.35
N PHE A 32 10.91 -20.89 17.73
CA PHE A 32 10.13 -20.55 18.94
C PHE A 32 8.62 -20.39 18.70
N GLY A 33 8.17 -20.37 17.45
CA GLY A 33 6.75 -20.29 17.12
C GLY A 33 6.06 -18.93 17.35
N LYS A 34 6.78 -17.88 17.78
CA LYS A 34 6.24 -16.52 17.91
C LYS A 34 5.87 -15.94 16.54
N TYR A 35 4.72 -15.27 16.43
CA TYR A 35 4.35 -14.53 15.22
C TYR A 35 5.11 -13.21 15.14
N ILE A 36 5.81 -12.99 14.03
CA ILE A 36 6.59 -11.78 13.75
C ILE A 36 5.96 -11.10 12.52
N ARG A 37 5.77 -9.78 12.62
CA ARG A 37 5.35 -8.96 11.47
C ARG A 37 6.53 -8.78 10.52
N SER A 38 6.34 -9.17 9.27
CA SER A 38 7.29 -8.95 8.18
C SER A 38 6.59 -8.16 7.07
N SER A 39 7.19 -7.04 6.70
CA SER A 39 6.70 -6.19 5.63
C SER A 39 7.56 -6.35 4.38
N LYS A 40 6.91 -6.38 3.21
CA LYS A 40 7.59 -6.28 1.91
C LYS A 40 7.00 -5.14 1.10
N CYS A 41 7.88 -4.37 0.47
CA CYS A 41 7.49 -3.28 -0.42
C CYS A 41 7.46 -3.76 -1.87
N PHE A 42 6.41 -3.39 -2.61
CA PHE A 42 6.25 -3.67 -4.03
C PHE A 42 6.09 -2.38 -4.82
N LEU A 43 6.66 -2.35 -6.03
CA LEU A 43 6.33 -1.32 -7.01
C LEU A 43 5.12 -1.77 -7.82
N VAL A 44 4.08 -0.97 -7.78
CA VAL A 44 2.77 -1.31 -8.34
C VAL A 44 2.42 -0.33 -9.44
N HIS A 45 1.91 -0.85 -10.54
CA HIS A 45 1.41 -0.03 -11.64
C HIS A 45 -0.01 0.44 -11.36
N ASP A 46 -0.20 1.76 -11.45
CA ASP A 46 -1.50 2.43 -11.41
C ASP A 46 -1.60 3.34 -12.64
N PRO A 47 -2.24 2.92 -13.74
CA PRO A 47 -2.29 3.70 -14.97
C PRO A 47 -3.12 4.99 -14.86
N LYS A 48 -4.04 5.05 -13.90
CA LYS A 48 -4.97 6.18 -13.72
C LYS A 48 -4.54 7.13 -12.60
N GLU A 49 -3.46 6.81 -11.88
CA GLU A 49 -2.90 7.62 -10.79
C GLU A 49 -3.95 8.01 -9.73
N LEU A 50 -4.88 7.09 -9.43
CA LEU A 50 -5.97 7.34 -8.49
C LEU A 50 -5.55 7.17 -7.03
N SER A 51 -4.48 6.41 -6.79
CA SER A 51 -4.04 6.04 -5.45
C SER A 51 -3.20 7.16 -4.82
N LYS A 52 -3.57 7.58 -3.61
CA LYS A 52 -2.84 8.57 -2.81
C LYS A 52 -1.98 7.91 -1.74
N VAL A 53 -1.08 8.69 -1.15
CA VAL A 53 -0.28 8.26 0.00
C VAL A 53 -1.19 8.00 1.19
N GLY A 54 -1.01 6.84 1.85
CA GLY A 54 -1.82 6.44 3.00
C GLY A 54 -3.03 5.56 2.67
N ASP A 55 -3.39 5.41 1.39
CA ASP A 55 -4.49 4.55 0.97
C ASP A 55 -4.20 3.06 1.22
N VAL A 56 -5.26 2.29 1.50
CA VAL A 56 -5.20 0.82 1.54
C VAL A 56 -5.69 0.29 0.19
N VAL A 57 -4.84 -0.46 -0.49
CA VAL A 57 -5.06 -0.92 -1.86
C VAL A 57 -4.98 -2.44 -1.98
N LEU A 58 -5.84 -2.99 -2.83
CA LEU A 58 -5.79 -4.37 -3.30
C LEU A 58 -4.93 -4.43 -4.56
N ILE A 59 -3.84 -5.19 -4.49
CA ILE A 59 -2.90 -5.39 -5.60
C ILE A 59 -3.00 -6.82 -6.11
N ARG A 60 -2.88 -6.99 -7.42
CA ARG A 60 -2.90 -8.29 -8.09
C ARG A 60 -1.68 -8.46 -8.99
N GLU A 61 -1.17 -9.68 -9.05
CA GLU A 61 -0.12 -10.06 -10.00
C GLU A 61 -0.59 -9.85 -11.45
N THR A 62 0.35 -9.47 -12.31
CA THR A 62 0.13 -9.22 -13.74
C THR A 62 1.38 -9.63 -14.52
N ARG A 63 1.30 -9.62 -15.86
CA ARG A 63 2.50 -9.66 -16.69
C ARG A 63 3.50 -8.58 -16.25
N PRO A 64 4.83 -8.82 -16.36
CA PRO A 64 5.83 -7.80 -16.08
C PRO A 64 5.55 -6.52 -16.90
N ILE A 65 5.43 -5.40 -16.20
CA ILE A 65 5.29 -4.07 -16.82
C ILE A 65 6.66 -3.38 -16.89
N SER A 66 7.52 -3.68 -15.92
CA SER A 66 8.93 -3.30 -15.89
C SER A 66 9.76 -4.38 -15.18
N LYS A 67 11.05 -4.13 -14.99
CA LYS A 67 11.97 -5.00 -14.23
C LYS A 67 11.50 -5.30 -12.80
N LEU A 68 10.74 -4.40 -12.18
CA LEU A 68 10.31 -4.51 -10.77
C LEU A 68 8.79 -4.50 -10.58
N LYS A 69 8.03 -4.00 -11.58
CA LYS A 69 6.58 -3.85 -11.48
C LYS A 69 5.87 -5.05 -12.07
N HIS A 70 5.55 -6.01 -11.19
CA HIS A 70 4.79 -7.21 -11.51
C HIS A 70 3.37 -7.20 -10.92
N PHE A 71 2.98 -6.10 -10.28
CA PHE A 71 1.69 -5.92 -9.64
C PHE A 71 0.95 -4.71 -10.23
N ARG A 72 -0.38 -4.79 -10.26
CA ARG A 72 -1.27 -3.68 -10.60
C ARG A 72 -2.26 -3.41 -9.48
N VAL A 73 -2.69 -2.16 -9.35
CA VAL A 73 -3.79 -1.79 -8.45
C VAL A 73 -5.11 -2.29 -9.05
N VAL A 74 -5.91 -3.01 -8.27
CA VAL A 74 -7.25 -3.49 -8.67
C VAL A 74 -8.33 -2.62 -8.05
N LYS A 75 -8.21 -2.36 -6.74
CA LYS A 75 -9.22 -1.62 -5.97
C LYS A 75 -8.56 -0.83 -4.86
N ILE A 76 -9.04 0.38 -4.62
CA ILE A 76 -8.74 1.14 -3.40
C ILE A 76 -9.82 0.75 -2.38
N LEU A 77 -9.40 0.17 -1.26
CA LEU A 77 -10.31 -0.32 -0.21
C LEU A 77 -10.66 0.81 0.74
N GLU A 78 -9.66 1.56 1.20
CA GLU A 78 -9.83 2.67 2.13
C GLU A 78 -8.97 3.85 1.64
N LYS A 79 -9.56 5.05 1.63
CA LYS A 79 -8.81 6.27 1.39
C LYS A 79 -8.16 6.74 2.69
N GLY A 80 -6.90 7.15 2.61
CA GLY A 80 -6.20 7.75 3.75
C GLY A 80 -6.92 9.02 4.21
N LYS A 81 -7.10 9.18 5.52
CA LYS A 81 -7.59 10.45 6.09
C LYS A 81 -6.50 11.50 5.87
N GLU A 82 -6.82 12.54 5.10
CA GLU A 82 -6.01 13.76 5.08
C GLU A 82 -6.17 14.39 6.47
N VAL A 83 -5.08 14.41 7.25
CA VAL A 83 -5.09 15.06 8.57
C VAL A 83 -5.19 16.56 8.32
N SER A 84 -6.37 17.13 8.55
CA SER A 84 -6.54 18.58 8.70
C SER A 84 -5.94 18.97 10.06
N SER A 85 -4.61 19.14 10.11
CA SER A 85 -4.02 19.96 11.15
C SER A 85 -4.63 21.35 10.97
N TYR A 86 -5.43 21.85 11.90
CA TYR A 86 -5.48 23.17 12.57
C TYR A 86 -6.89 23.31 13.17
N ASP A 87 -7.17 22.62 14.28
CA ASP A 87 -8.17 23.16 15.19
C ASP A 87 -7.47 24.38 15.83
N THR A 88 -7.68 25.56 15.24
CA THR A 88 -7.26 26.81 15.87
C THR A 88 -8.20 27.04 17.04
N ASP A 89 -7.78 26.63 18.23
CA ASP A 89 -8.44 27.02 19.48
C ASP A 89 -8.29 28.54 19.66
N GLU A 90 -9.15 29.32 19.01
CA GLU A 90 -9.41 30.71 19.35
C GLU A 90 -10.22 30.74 20.66
N ASN A 91 -9.52 30.55 21.78
CA ASN A 91 -9.98 31.05 23.07
C ASN A 91 -8.86 31.91 23.67
N THR A 92 -8.65 33.07 23.07
CA THR A 92 -7.99 34.19 23.74
C THR A 92 -9.11 35.07 24.29
N ALA A 93 -9.00 35.35 25.60
CA ALA A 93 -9.96 36.00 26.47
C ALA A 93 -10.45 37.38 26.00
#